data_AF-A0A5N6R0W6-F1
#
_entry.id   AF-A0A5N6R0W6-F1
#
_cell.length_a   1.000
_cell.length_b   1.000
_cell.length_c   1.000
_cell.angle_alpha   90.00
_cell.angle_beta   90.00
_cell.angle_gamma   90.00
#
_symmetry.space_group_name_H-M   'P 1'
#
loop_
_entity.id
_entity.type
_entity.pdbx_description
1 polymer ?
#
loop_
_entity_poly.entity_id
_entity_poly.type
_entity_poly.pdbx_seq_one_letter_code
_entity_poly.pdbx_strand_id
1 'polypeptide(L)'
;MNPVVWGRKLWKAWDIRAMVLLSLILQITLFICGNRRKSSVKTWIRFTIWVAYLMANWVVTTALGKLSDADVIIPSANYELRALWAPLLFLHLGGPDTITAYASEDNKLWLRHFLVALVQLGLAIYVLLLSWTTWLSFLAFPIFLAGFIKNGERVWALYSSAIAHISLSTTNHLEDDQENPHARKLILAHQSFAIFRPYIVNYISVADDHLKDSWKGFTWRFREPVLKQLLSRLLNEISSMDIVELFDVIKIELGFTFDMIYTKAVINYTKKGCILRLITLFCFLSVSLVFFSYNSINNVDFGITAVLLVMAVVVELYAIIVVLSSDWTML
;
A
#
# COMPACT_ATOMS: atom_id res chain seq x y z
N MET A 1 13.50 -6.88 -43.95
CA MET A 1 14.05 -7.30 -42.63
C MET A 1 13.09 -8.34 -42.03
N ASN A 2 13.57 -9.50 -41.58
CA ASN A 2 12.68 -10.57 -41.07
C ASN A 2 11.99 -10.10 -39.76
N PRO A 3 10.64 -10.08 -39.69
CA PRO A 3 9.91 -9.54 -38.54
C PRO A 3 10.24 -10.27 -37.23
N VAL A 4 10.55 -11.57 -37.29
CA VAL A 4 10.91 -12.38 -36.11
C VAL A 4 12.28 -11.99 -35.56
N VAL A 5 13.24 -11.67 -36.43
CA VAL A 5 14.59 -11.24 -36.02
C VAL A 5 14.55 -9.83 -35.43
N TRP A 6 13.76 -8.93 -36.03
CA TRP A 6 13.52 -7.60 -35.49
C TRP A 6 12.85 -7.66 -34.12
N GLY A 7 11.80 -8.47 -33.97
CA GLY A 7 11.11 -8.70 -32.70
C GLY A 7 12.04 -9.22 -31.60
N ARG A 8 12.91 -10.19 -31.90
CA ARG A 8 13.91 -10.68 -30.93
C ARG A 8 14.92 -9.61 -30.52
N LYS A 9 15.39 -8.78 -31.45
CA LYS A 9 16.30 -7.66 -31.13
C LYS A 9 15.62 -6.61 -30.25
N LEU A 10 14.37 -6.26 -30.58
CA LEU A 10 13.58 -5.33 -29.79
C LEU A 10 13.33 -5.86 -28.37
N TRP A 11 12.91 -7.12 -28.25
CA TRP A 11 12.69 -7.77 -26.97
C TRP A 11 13.97 -7.79 -26.14
N LYS A 12 15.10 -8.23 -26.69
CA LYS A 12 16.40 -8.20 -25.98
C LYS A 12 16.79 -6.81 -25.47
N ALA A 13 16.49 -5.76 -26.22
CA ALA A 13 16.80 -4.39 -25.82
C ALA A 13 15.87 -3.85 -24.72
N TRP A 14 14.58 -4.23 -24.76
CA TRP A 14 13.54 -3.69 -23.90
C TRP A 14 13.15 -4.59 -22.73
N ASP A 15 13.63 -5.84 -22.66
CA ASP A 15 13.10 -6.84 -21.74
C ASP A 15 13.00 -6.34 -20.29
N ILE A 16 14.14 -5.97 -19.69
CA ILE A 16 14.18 -5.47 -18.30
C ILE A 16 13.55 -4.08 -18.20
N ARG A 17 13.76 -3.20 -19.19
CA ARG A 17 13.19 -1.83 -19.23
C ARG A 17 11.67 -1.86 -19.14
N ALA A 18 11.02 -2.73 -19.91
CA ALA A 18 9.59 -2.91 -19.95
C ALA A 18 9.06 -3.42 -18.61
N MET A 19 9.75 -4.36 -17.97
CA MET A 19 9.35 -4.87 -16.65
C MET A 19 9.45 -3.80 -15.56
N VAL A 20 10.51 -2.99 -15.57
CA VAL A 20 10.69 -1.89 -14.62
C VAL A 20 9.60 -0.83 -14.80
N LEU A 21 9.34 -0.40 -16.03
CA LEU A 21 8.26 0.56 -16.33
C LEU A 21 6.88 0.00 -15.99
N LEU A 22 6.62 -1.28 -16.30
CA LEU A 22 5.38 -1.94 -15.92
C LEU A 22 5.20 -1.96 -14.40
N SER A 23 6.27 -2.25 -13.64
CA SER A 23 6.22 -2.22 -12.18
C SER A 23 5.82 -0.84 -11.67
N LEU A 24 6.40 0.23 -12.23
CA LEU A 24 6.07 1.61 -11.88
C LEU A 24 4.60 1.95 -12.19
N ILE A 25 4.11 1.56 -13.38
CA ILE A 25 2.71 1.79 -13.77
C ILE A 25 1.75 1.10 -12.80
N LEU A 26 2.06 -0.15 -12.41
CA LEU A 26 1.27 -0.90 -11.43
C LEU A 26 1.26 -0.20 -10.07
N GLN A 27 2.42 0.32 -9.62
CA GLN A 27 2.52 1.07 -8.37
C GLN A 27 1.70 2.36 -8.38
N ILE A 28 1.81 3.16 -9.45
CA ILE A 28 1.04 4.39 -9.62
C ILE A 28 -0.46 4.09 -9.62
N THR A 29 -0.85 3.02 -10.31
CA THR A 29 -2.25 2.56 -10.34
C THR A 29 -2.74 2.18 -8.95
N LEU A 30 -1.96 1.40 -8.20
CA LEU A 30 -2.30 1.01 -6.82
C LEU A 30 -2.36 2.23 -5.88
N PHE A 31 -1.46 3.19 -6.05
CA PHE A 31 -1.45 4.43 -5.28
C PHE A 31 -2.73 5.26 -5.53
N ILE A 32 -3.03 5.60 -6.79
CA ILE A 32 -4.19 6.43 -7.16
C ILE A 32 -5.51 5.70 -6.89
N CYS A 33 -5.67 4.48 -7.42
CA CYS A 33 -6.93 3.73 -7.27
C CYS A 33 -7.13 3.24 -5.83
N GLY A 34 -6.06 2.91 -5.11
CA GLY A 34 -6.11 2.53 -3.70
C GLY A 34 -6.74 3.61 -2.82
N ASN A 35 -6.32 4.87 -2.98
CA ASN A 35 -6.93 6.01 -2.27
C ASN A 35 -8.41 6.18 -2.61
N ARG A 36 -8.78 5.98 -3.88
CA ARG A 36 -10.17 6.08 -4.34
C ARG A 36 -11.05 4.92 -3.86
N ARG A 37 -10.48 3.80 -3.43
CA ARG A 37 -11.23 2.60 -2.98
C ARG A 37 -12.07 2.85 -1.74
N LYS A 38 -11.62 3.73 -0.84
CA LYS A 38 -12.32 4.08 0.41
C LYS A 38 -13.66 4.75 0.10
N SER A 39 -13.68 5.67 -0.87
CA SER A 39 -14.84 6.49 -1.22
C SER A 39 -15.58 6.06 -2.49
N SER A 40 -15.14 5.00 -3.19
CA SER A 40 -15.76 4.58 -4.45
C SER A 40 -16.30 3.15 -4.43
N VAL A 41 -17.55 3.01 -4.84
CA VAL A 41 -18.24 1.72 -5.05
C VAL A 41 -18.08 1.15 -6.46
N LYS A 42 -17.47 1.90 -7.40
CA LYS A 42 -17.37 1.50 -8.82
C LYS A 42 -16.63 0.16 -8.98
N THR A 43 -17.27 -0.80 -9.65
CA THR A 43 -16.73 -2.15 -9.88
C THR A 43 -15.42 -2.15 -10.68
N TRP A 44 -15.29 -1.27 -11.68
CA TRP A 44 -14.08 -1.15 -12.48
C TRP A 44 -12.85 -0.82 -11.62
N ILE A 45 -12.97 0.10 -10.65
CA ILE A 45 -11.86 0.45 -9.74
C ILE A 45 -11.41 -0.78 -8.95
N ARG A 46 -12.36 -1.59 -8.46
CA ARG A 46 -12.03 -2.83 -7.71
C ARG A 46 -11.31 -3.83 -8.60
N PHE A 47 -11.79 -4.04 -9.82
CA PHE A 47 -11.16 -4.93 -10.79
C PHE A 47 -9.74 -4.47 -11.15
N THR A 48 -9.55 -3.18 -11.43
CA THR A 48 -8.23 -2.61 -11.73
C THR A 48 -7.25 -2.79 -10.56
N ILE A 49 -7.68 -2.50 -9.33
CA ILE A 49 -6.84 -2.70 -8.13
C ILE A 49 -6.49 -4.17 -7.96
N TRP A 50 -7.45 -5.07 -8.15
CA TRP A 50 -7.24 -6.51 -8.01
C TRP A 50 -6.18 -7.03 -8.98
N VAL A 51 -6.29 -6.68 -10.27
CA VAL A 51 -5.29 -7.04 -11.28
C VAL A 51 -3.93 -6.46 -10.93
N ALA A 52 -3.89 -5.16 -10.60
CA ALA A 52 -2.63 -4.50 -10.30
C ALA A 52 -1.93 -5.08 -9.06
N TYR A 53 -2.71 -5.43 -8.03
CA TYR A 53 -2.23 -6.02 -6.78
C TYR A 53 -1.60 -7.40 -7.02
N LEU A 54 -2.26 -8.25 -7.81
CA LEU A 54 -1.75 -9.58 -8.15
C LEU A 54 -0.49 -9.51 -9.03
N MET A 55 -0.45 -8.57 -9.97
CA MET A 55 0.67 -8.42 -10.91
C MET A 55 1.91 -7.77 -10.27
N ALA A 56 1.74 -6.85 -9.31
CA ALA A 56 2.84 -6.05 -8.77
C ALA A 56 4.01 -6.90 -8.26
N ASN A 57 3.73 -7.88 -7.39
CA ASN A 57 4.78 -8.74 -6.82
C ASN A 57 5.40 -9.68 -7.88
N TRP A 58 4.59 -10.16 -8.84
CA TRP A 58 5.06 -11.03 -9.92
C TRP A 58 6.05 -10.31 -10.83
N VAL A 59 5.70 -9.11 -11.31
CA VAL A 59 6.55 -8.31 -12.19
C VAL A 59 7.88 -7.97 -11.52
N VAL A 60 7.86 -7.57 -10.25
CA VAL A 60 9.08 -7.28 -9.47
C VAL A 60 9.97 -8.52 -9.34
N THR A 61 9.39 -9.68 -9.00
CA THR A 61 10.15 -10.93 -8.83
C THR A 61 10.81 -11.35 -10.16
N THR A 62 10.07 -11.28 -11.26
CA THR A 62 10.59 -11.62 -12.59
C THR A 62 11.68 -10.64 -13.03
N ALA A 63 11.51 -9.35 -12.79
CA ALA A 63 12.51 -8.33 -13.13
C ALA A 63 13.81 -8.53 -12.34
N LEU A 64 13.70 -8.78 -11.03
CA LEU A 64 14.86 -9.09 -10.18
C LEU A 64 15.58 -10.36 -10.62
N GLY A 65 14.83 -11.42 -10.96
CA GLY A 65 15.43 -12.66 -11.49
C GLY A 65 16.21 -12.45 -12.78
N LYS A 66 15.71 -11.61 -13.69
CA LYS A 66 16.43 -11.24 -14.93
C LYS A 66 17.65 -10.37 -14.66
N LEU A 67 17.60 -9.52 -13.64
CA LEU A 67 18.75 -8.71 -13.22
C LEU A 67 19.84 -9.58 -12.56
N SER A 68 19.46 -10.63 -11.83
CA SER A 68 20.44 -11.58 -11.25
C SER A 68 21.11 -12.49 -12.29
N ASP A 69 20.46 -12.69 -13.44
CA ASP A 69 20.98 -13.53 -14.54
C ASP A 69 21.87 -12.73 -15.52
N ALA A 70 22.05 -11.42 -15.30
CA ALA A 70 22.75 -10.56 -16.26
C ALA A 70 24.24 -10.96 -16.40
N ASP A 71 24.62 -11.28 -17.65
CA ASP A 71 25.91 -11.82 -18.08
C ASP A 71 27.12 -11.24 -17.36
N VAL A 72 27.73 -12.08 -16.51
CA VAL A 72 29.03 -11.92 -15.82
C VAL A 72 30.20 -11.65 -16.80
N ILE A 73 29.96 -11.73 -18.11
CA ILE A 73 31.00 -11.89 -19.13
C ILE A 73 31.39 -10.56 -19.80
N ILE A 74 30.50 -9.55 -19.87
CA ILE A 74 30.83 -8.21 -20.42
C ILE A 74 30.03 -7.12 -19.71
N PRO A 75 30.61 -6.37 -18.74
CA PRO A 75 29.94 -5.25 -18.10
C PRO A 75 29.71 -4.14 -19.13
N SER A 76 28.49 -4.04 -19.67
CA SER A 76 28.10 -2.91 -20.50
C SER A 76 28.16 -1.62 -19.67
N ALA A 77 28.50 -0.47 -20.26
CA ALA A 77 28.54 0.82 -19.54
C ALA A 77 27.24 1.20 -18.79
N ASN A 78 26.11 0.53 -19.07
CA ASN A 78 24.83 0.75 -18.41
C ASN A 78 24.51 -0.28 -17.31
N TYR A 79 25.39 -1.25 -17.06
CA TYR A 79 25.12 -2.32 -16.09
C TYR A 79 25.01 -1.77 -14.66
N GLU A 80 25.80 -0.76 -14.33
CA GLU A 80 25.77 -0.06 -13.02
C GLU A 80 24.45 0.68 -12.81
N LEU A 81 23.95 1.34 -13.85
CA LEU A 81 22.67 2.04 -13.82
C LEU A 81 21.49 1.05 -13.69
N ARG A 82 21.59 -0.12 -14.32
CA ARG A 82 20.61 -1.20 -14.17
C ARG A 82 20.68 -1.85 -12.79
N ALA A 83 21.83 -1.84 -12.15
CA ALA A 83 21.96 -2.32 -10.79
C ALA A 83 21.18 -1.46 -9.79
N LEU A 84 21.03 -0.15 -10.04
CA LEU A 84 20.12 0.72 -9.27
C LEU A 84 18.65 0.31 -9.39
N TRP A 85 18.26 -0.41 -10.44
CA TRP A 85 16.90 -0.92 -10.56
C TRP A 85 16.60 -2.05 -9.58
N ALA A 86 17.58 -2.82 -9.13
CA ALA A 86 17.36 -3.87 -8.14
C ALA A 86 16.82 -3.33 -6.79
N PRO A 87 17.47 -2.36 -6.12
CA PRO A 87 16.93 -1.77 -4.90
C PRO A 87 15.65 -0.94 -5.16
N LEU A 88 15.47 -0.33 -6.34
CA LEU A 88 14.21 0.35 -6.70
C LEU A 88 13.05 -0.64 -6.90
N LEU A 89 13.27 -1.78 -7.53
CA LEU A 89 12.28 -2.85 -7.67
C LEU A 89 11.98 -3.49 -6.32
N PHE A 90 13.00 -3.69 -5.48
CA PHE A 90 12.82 -4.15 -4.11
C PHE A 90 11.98 -3.15 -3.29
N LEU A 91 12.24 -1.85 -3.44
CA LEU A 91 11.37 -0.80 -2.90
C LEU A 91 9.94 -0.93 -3.44
N HIS A 92 9.77 -1.25 -4.73
CA HIS A 92 8.44 -1.43 -5.30
C HIS A 92 7.65 -2.59 -4.65
N LEU A 93 8.35 -3.60 -4.12
CA LEU A 93 7.72 -4.67 -3.32
C LEU A 93 7.11 -4.14 -2.02
N GLY A 94 7.67 -3.08 -1.45
CA GLY A 94 7.12 -2.43 -0.24
C GLY A 94 5.70 -1.89 -0.45
N GLY A 95 5.29 -1.67 -1.70
CA GLY A 95 3.95 -1.25 -2.09
C GLY A 95 3.58 0.16 -1.62
N PRO A 96 2.55 0.78 -2.23
CA PRO A 96 2.07 2.09 -1.80
C PRO A 96 1.39 1.99 -0.43
N ASP A 97 1.36 3.10 0.29
CA ASP A 97 0.82 3.14 1.65
C ASP A 97 -0.71 3.07 1.69
N THR A 98 -1.33 3.25 0.51
CA THR A 98 -2.77 3.30 0.25
C THR A 98 -3.43 1.92 0.23
N ILE A 99 -2.63 0.85 0.03
CA ILE A 99 -3.13 -0.53 0.01
C ILE A 99 -2.06 -1.51 0.47
N THR A 100 -2.30 -2.18 1.59
CA THR A 100 -1.46 -3.27 2.12
C THR A 100 -2.02 -4.64 1.75
N ALA A 101 -3.34 -4.77 1.87
CA ALA A 101 -4.09 -5.98 1.55
C ALA A 101 -5.30 -5.68 0.67
N TYR A 102 -5.53 -6.55 -0.30
CA TYR A 102 -6.73 -6.45 -1.13
C TYR A 102 -7.94 -6.94 -0.33
N ALA A 103 -7.84 -8.12 0.28
CA ALA A 103 -8.87 -8.69 1.15
C ALA A 103 -8.35 -8.87 2.58
N SER A 104 -9.25 -8.94 3.57
CA SER A 104 -8.86 -9.15 4.98
C SER A 104 -8.18 -10.49 5.18
N GLU A 105 -8.49 -11.47 4.35
CA GLU A 105 -7.91 -12.81 4.34
C GLU A 105 -6.43 -12.77 3.96
N ASP A 106 -6.01 -11.81 3.13
CA ASP A 106 -4.60 -11.67 2.74
C ASP A 106 -3.72 -11.31 3.95
N ASN A 107 -4.28 -10.62 4.95
CA ASN A 107 -3.57 -10.29 6.18
C ASN A 107 -3.12 -11.55 6.93
N LYS A 108 -3.92 -12.63 6.92
CA LYS A 108 -3.57 -13.90 7.57
C LYS A 108 -2.32 -14.55 6.96
N LEU A 109 -2.02 -14.22 5.71
CA LEU A 109 -0.87 -14.73 4.96
C LEU A 109 0.39 -13.85 5.14
N TRP A 110 0.45 -12.99 6.17
CA TRP A 110 1.59 -12.10 6.43
C TRP A 110 2.94 -12.83 6.41
N LEU A 111 3.01 -14.07 6.92
CA LEU A 111 4.24 -14.88 6.93
C LEU A 111 4.73 -15.19 5.51
N ARG A 112 3.80 -15.43 4.56
CA ARG A 112 4.13 -15.61 3.14
C ARG A 112 4.73 -14.33 2.56
N HIS A 113 4.14 -13.18 2.86
CA HIS A 113 4.67 -11.90 2.42
C HIS A 113 6.06 -11.62 3.02
N PHE A 114 6.28 -12.00 4.27
CA PHE A 114 7.59 -11.91 4.92
C PHE A 114 8.64 -12.80 4.23
N LEU A 115 8.32 -14.07 3.96
CA LEU A 115 9.22 -14.99 3.25
C LEU A 115 9.55 -14.48 1.84
N VAL A 116 8.55 -13.98 1.10
CA VAL A 116 8.77 -13.36 -0.21
C VAL A 116 9.70 -12.16 -0.10
N ALA A 117 9.50 -11.30 0.90
CA ALA A 117 10.37 -10.15 1.13
C ALA A 117 11.81 -10.58 1.45
N LEU A 118 12.03 -11.64 2.24
CA LEU A 118 13.37 -12.16 2.53
C LEU A 118 14.09 -12.71 1.29
N VAL A 119 13.39 -13.48 0.46
CA VAL A 119 13.98 -14.01 -0.79
C VAL A 119 14.34 -12.87 -1.73
N GLN A 120 13.47 -11.87 -1.87
CA GLN A 120 13.72 -10.71 -2.72
C GLN A 120 14.80 -9.78 -2.16
N LEU A 121 14.90 -9.67 -0.83
CA LEU A 121 16.01 -8.98 -0.16
C LEU A 121 17.34 -9.65 -0.51
N GLY A 122 17.40 -10.98 -0.45
CA GLY A 122 18.58 -11.75 -0.87
C GLY A 122 18.96 -11.53 -2.34
N LEU A 123 17.99 -11.56 -3.24
CA LEU A 123 18.21 -11.27 -4.67
C LEU A 123 18.72 -9.84 -4.90
N ALA A 124 18.13 -8.85 -4.22
CA ALA A 124 18.56 -7.47 -4.32
C ALA A 124 20.00 -7.29 -3.80
N ILE A 125 20.34 -7.89 -2.65
CA ILE A 125 21.72 -7.88 -2.12
C ILE A 125 22.68 -8.53 -3.11
N TYR A 126 22.32 -9.68 -3.69
CA TYR A 126 23.16 -10.39 -4.66
C TYR A 126 23.47 -9.52 -5.88
N VAL A 127 22.47 -8.88 -6.48
CA VAL A 127 22.67 -7.98 -7.63
C VAL A 127 23.53 -6.76 -7.23
N LEU A 128 23.32 -6.20 -6.04
CA LEU A 128 24.13 -5.09 -5.53
C LEU A 128 25.60 -5.47 -5.37
N LEU A 129 25.88 -6.64 -4.78
CA LEU A 129 27.25 -7.15 -4.63
C LEU A 129 27.92 -7.39 -5.99
N LEU A 130 27.18 -7.93 -6.97
CA LEU A 130 27.70 -8.16 -8.32
C LEU A 130 28.07 -6.84 -9.03
N SER A 131 27.34 -5.75 -8.73
CA SER A 131 27.54 -4.43 -9.32
C SER A 131 28.50 -3.50 -8.58
N TRP A 132 29.10 -3.99 -7.48
CA TRP A 132 29.85 -3.15 -6.55
C TRP A 132 31.25 -2.80 -7.09
N THR A 133 31.32 -1.80 -7.96
CA THR A 133 32.58 -1.44 -8.64
C THR A 133 32.86 0.06 -8.69
N THR A 134 31.83 0.91 -8.62
CA THR A 134 31.98 2.35 -8.85
C THR A 134 31.31 3.20 -7.78
N TRP A 135 31.53 4.52 -7.90
CA TRP A 135 30.86 5.51 -7.07
C TRP A 135 29.32 5.43 -7.17
N LEU A 136 28.78 4.99 -8.32
CA LEU A 136 27.33 4.86 -8.54
C LEU A 136 26.70 3.81 -7.59
N SER A 137 27.45 2.78 -7.20
CA SER A 137 27.01 1.75 -6.25
C SER A 137 26.71 2.32 -4.86
N PHE A 138 27.34 3.45 -4.46
CA PHE A 138 27.00 4.12 -3.20
C PHE A 138 25.58 4.71 -3.21
N LEU A 139 25.06 5.12 -4.38
CA LEU A 139 23.66 5.59 -4.49
C LEU A 139 22.67 4.44 -4.27
N ALA A 140 23.08 3.20 -4.47
CA ALA A 140 22.23 2.04 -4.28
C ALA A 140 21.90 1.78 -2.81
N PHE A 141 22.81 2.14 -1.89
CA PHE A 141 22.65 1.89 -0.46
C PHE A 141 21.49 2.67 0.17
N PRO A 142 21.34 3.99 -0.02
CA PRO A 142 20.16 4.73 0.47
C PRO A 142 18.84 4.21 -0.12
N ILE A 143 18.81 3.86 -1.41
CA ILE A 143 17.61 3.29 -2.05
C ILE A 143 17.27 1.93 -1.41
N PHE A 144 18.29 1.09 -1.21
CA PHE A 144 18.13 -0.22 -0.60
C PHE A 144 17.63 -0.10 0.85
N LEU A 145 18.17 0.85 1.62
CA LEU A 145 17.71 1.15 2.98
C LEU A 145 16.24 1.61 2.98
N ALA A 146 15.87 2.52 2.07
CA ALA A 146 14.48 2.95 1.92
C ALA A 146 13.55 1.76 1.54
N GLY A 147 14.01 0.89 0.64
CA GLY A 147 13.32 -0.34 0.28
C GLY A 147 13.14 -1.29 1.46
N PHE A 148 14.17 -1.46 2.30
CA PHE A 148 14.10 -2.25 3.52
C PHE A 148 13.05 -1.71 4.49
N ILE A 149 13.04 -0.39 4.72
CA ILE A 149 12.06 0.28 5.57
C ILE A 149 10.63 0.04 5.05
N LYS A 150 10.37 0.32 3.76
CA LYS A 150 9.02 0.17 3.17
C LYS A 150 8.51 -1.27 3.19
N ASN A 151 9.38 -2.25 2.96
CA ASN A 151 9.01 -3.67 3.07
C ASN A 151 8.73 -4.06 4.53
N GLY A 152 9.54 -3.56 5.47
CA GLY A 152 9.30 -3.73 6.90
C GLY A 152 7.95 -3.16 7.33
N GLU A 153 7.61 -1.94 6.90
CA GLU A 153 6.31 -1.32 7.15
C GLU A 153 5.16 -2.16 6.59
N ARG A 154 5.29 -2.69 5.37
CA ARG A 154 4.28 -3.57 4.77
C ARG A 154 4.07 -4.83 5.59
N VAL A 155 5.15 -5.53 5.98
CA VAL A 155 5.05 -6.75 6.79
C VAL A 155 4.47 -6.45 8.17
N TRP A 156 4.91 -5.37 8.80
CA TRP A 156 4.37 -4.94 10.10
C TRP A 156 2.88 -4.64 10.01
N ALA A 157 2.42 -3.92 8.98
CA ALA A 157 1.01 -3.59 8.81
C ALA A 157 0.15 -4.85 8.64
N LEU A 158 0.62 -5.80 7.81
CA LEU A 158 -0.05 -7.10 7.62
C LEU A 158 -0.08 -7.91 8.92
N TYR A 159 1.03 -7.97 9.65
CA TYR A 159 1.15 -8.66 10.93
C TYR A 159 0.22 -8.07 11.99
N SER A 160 0.20 -6.73 12.15
CA SER A 160 -0.69 -6.05 13.09
C SER A 160 -2.16 -6.34 12.77
N SER A 161 -2.54 -6.30 11.49
CA SER A 161 -3.90 -6.63 11.06
C SER A 161 -4.24 -8.11 11.25
N ALA A 162 -3.27 -9.02 11.08
CA ALA A 162 -3.44 -10.45 11.29
C ALA A 162 -3.62 -10.80 12.77
N ILE A 163 -2.78 -10.23 13.65
CA ILE A 163 -2.90 -10.42 15.10
C ILE A 163 -4.21 -9.85 15.62
N ALA A 164 -4.60 -8.67 15.11
CA ALA A 164 -5.93 -8.15 15.33
C ALA A 164 -6.93 -9.25 14.99
N HIS A 165 -6.98 -9.76 13.76
CA HIS A 165 -7.91 -10.84 13.40
C HIS A 165 -7.84 -12.11 14.28
N ILE A 166 -6.65 -12.58 14.68
CA ILE A 166 -6.50 -13.82 15.46
C ILE A 166 -7.02 -13.63 16.89
N SER A 167 -6.67 -12.51 17.53
CA SER A 167 -7.14 -12.15 18.87
C SER A 167 -8.67 -12.13 18.96
N LEU A 168 -9.34 -11.81 17.85
CA LEU A 168 -10.79 -11.76 17.68
C LEU A 168 -11.44 -13.15 17.52
N SER A 169 -10.77 -14.07 16.81
CA SER A 169 -11.27 -15.45 16.65
C SER A 169 -11.15 -16.28 17.93
N THR A 170 -10.11 -16.03 18.74
CA THR A 170 -9.92 -16.73 20.02
C THR A 170 -10.89 -16.24 21.09
N THR A 171 -11.30 -14.96 21.05
CA THR A 171 -12.26 -14.38 22.00
C THR A 171 -13.70 -14.85 21.79
N ASN A 172 -14.07 -15.35 20.61
CA ASN A 172 -15.40 -15.94 20.37
C ASN A 172 -15.56 -17.37 20.94
N HIS A 173 -14.46 -18.01 21.34
CA HIS A 173 -14.48 -19.36 21.91
C HIS A 173 -14.24 -19.40 23.43
N LEU A 174 -13.82 -18.27 24.01
CA LEU A 174 -13.61 -18.10 25.44
C LEU A 174 -14.54 -16.98 25.93
N GLU A 175 -15.85 -17.24 25.88
CA GLU A 175 -16.82 -16.53 26.73
C GLU A 175 -16.69 -17.04 28.17
N ASP A 176 -15.54 -16.81 28.79
CA ASP A 176 -15.49 -16.55 30.23
C ASP A 176 -14.15 -15.88 30.57
N ASP A 177 -14.26 -14.76 31.28
CA ASP A 177 -13.19 -14.00 31.91
C ASP A 177 -12.14 -13.24 31.05
N GLN A 178 -12.15 -11.91 31.28
CA GLN A 178 -11.23 -10.86 30.83
C GLN A 178 -11.43 -10.29 29.41
N GLU A 179 -12.41 -9.40 29.34
CA GLU A 179 -12.72 -8.47 28.26
C GLU A 179 -11.52 -7.54 27.96
N ASN A 180 -10.82 -7.73 26.83
CA ASN A 180 -9.93 -6.69 26.29
C ASN A 180 -10.77 -5.68 25.47
N PRO A 181 -11.02 -4.46 25.99
CA PRO A 181 -11.95 -3.52 25.39
C PRO A 181 -11.52 -3.02 23.99
N HIS A 182 -10.23 -3.07 23.65
CA HIS A 182 -9.71 -2.60 22.36
C HIS A 182 -9.99 -3.59 21.22
N ALA A 183 -9.94 -4.90 21.50
CA ALA A 183 -10.19 -5.95 20.51
C ALA A 183 -11.68 -5.97 20.10
N ARG A 184 -12.59 -5.82 21.07
CA ARG A 184 -14.04 -5.77 20.84
C ARG A 184 -14.47 -4.60 19.94
N LYS A 185 -13.87 -3.42 20.11
CA LYS A 185 -14.14 -2.23 19.26
C LYS A 185 -13.82 -2.49 17.78
N LEU A 186 -12.78 -3.28 17.51
CA LEU A 186 -12.26 -3.51 16.18
C LEU A 186 -13.11 -4.45 15.30
N ILE A 187 -13.67 -5.51 15.88
CA ILE A 187 -14.63 -6.40 15.18
C ILE A 187 -15.88 -5.63 14.82
N LEU A 188 -16.43 -4.91 15.81
CA LEU A 188 -17.65 -4.14 15.64
C LEU A 188 -17.46 -3.12 14.54
N ALA A 189 -16.28 -2.51 14.46
CA ALA A 189 -15.97 -1.56 13.43
C ALA A 189 -15.76 -2.21 12.04
N HIS A 190 -15.25 -3.44 11.95
CA HIS A 190 -15.13 -4.18 10.68
C HIS A 190 -16.49 -4.65 10.15
N GLN A 191 -17.31 -5.23 11.02
CA GLN A 191 -18.67 -5.67 10.66
C GLN A 191 -19.55 -4.47 10.30
N SER A 192 -19.49 -3.40 11.09
CA SER A 192 -20.18 -2.16 10.74
C SER A 192 -19.65 -1.60 9.42
N PHE A 193 -18.35 -1.68 9.12
CA PHE A 193 -17.80 -1.22 7.84
C PHE A 193 -18.37 -2.00 6.67
N ALA A 194 -18.33 -3.32 6.72
CA ALA A 194 -18.88 -4.16 5.65
C ALA A 194 -20.36 -3.86 5.40
N ILE A 195 -21.11 -3.61 6.48
CA ILE A 195 -22.55 -3.32 6.45
C ILE A 195 -22.84 -1.91 5.92
N PHE A 196 -22.18 -0.87 6.43
CA PHE A 196 -22.49 0.54 6.13
C PHE A 196 -21.77 1.08 4.88
N ARG A 197 -20.66 0.47 4.47
CA ARG A 197 -19.86 0.90 3.30
C ARG A 197 -20.70 1.17 2.03
N PRO A 198 -21.65 0.32 1.59
CA PRO A 198 -22.44 0.61 0.39
C PRO A 198 -23.39 1.80 0.55
N TYR A 199 -23.76 2.17 1.78
CA TYR A 199 -24.72 3.25 2.07
C TYR A 199 -24.03 4.61 2.28
N ILE A 200 -22.79 4.64 2.78
CA ILE A 200 -22.04 5.87 3.06
C ILE A 200 -21.66 6.66 1.79
N VAL A 201 -21.38 5.99 0.68
CA VAL A 201 -20.95 6.67 -0.57
C VAL A 201 -22.12 7.38 -1.26
N ASN A 202 -23.34 6.92 -1.06
CA ASN A 202 -24.54 7.56 -1.62
C ASN A 202 -25.06 8.74 -0.76
N TYR A 203 -24.49 8.99 0.41
CA TYR A 203 -24.92 10.09 1.29
C TYR A 203 -24.49 11.47 0.79
N ILE A 204 -23.37 11.57 0.08
CA ILE A 204 -22.86 12.85 -0.46
C ILE A 204 -23.85 13.49 -1.46
N SER A 205 -24.83 12.73 -1.98
CA SER A 205 -25.82 13.23 -2.94
C SER A 205 -27.27 13.32 -2.41
N VAL A 206 -27.54 13.09 -1.13
CA VAL A 206 -28.93 13.03 -0.62
C VAL A 206 -29.12 13.85 0.66
N ALA A 207 -28.86 15.15 0.57
CA ALA A 207 -29.42 16.13 1.49
C ALA A 207 -30.80 16.57 0.97
N ASP A 208 -31.74 15.62 0.85
CA ASP A 208 -33.10 15.91 0.40
C ASP A 208 -34.13 15.20 1.30
N ASP A 209 -35.12 15.96 1.76
CA ASP A 209 -36.09 15.65 2.83
C ASP A 209 -36.99 14.43 2.54
N HIS A 210 -36.95 13.90 1.31
CA HIS A 210 -37.82 12.83 0.83
C HIS A 210 -37.54 11.44 1.41
N LEU A 211 -36.46 11.24 2.16
CA LEU A 211 -36.09 9.89 2.63
C LEU A 211 -36.84 9.39 3.87
N LYS A 212 -37.51 10.25 4.64
CA LYS A 212 -38.14 9.88 5.94
C LYS A 212 -39.11 8.67 5.82
N ASP A 213 -39.72 8.47 4.66
CA ASP A 213 -40.62 7.36 4.40
C ASP A 213 -39.92 6.06 3.95
N SER A 214 -38.74 6.15 3.31
CA SER A 214 -37.92 4.99 2.95
C SER A 214 -37.28 4.32 4.19
N TRP A 215 -37.13 5.08 5.29
CA TRP A 215 -36.55 4.61 6.56
C TRP A 215 -37.41 3.59 7.30
N LYS A 216 -38.73 3.59 7.09
CA LYS A 216 -39.61 2.55 7.65
C LYS A 216 -39.27 1.17 7.10
N GLY A 217 -38.74 1.11 5.87
CA GLY A 217 -38.30 -0.10 5.19
C GLY A 217 -36.96 -0.66 5.69
N PHE A 218 -36.07 0.26 6.05
CA PHE A 218 -34.68 -0.04 6.44
C PHE A 218 -34.59 -0.61 7.86
N THR A 219 -35.42 -0.11 8.78
CA THR A 219 -35.44 -0.52 10.19
C THR A 219 -36.01 -1.93 10.43
N TRP A 220 -36.92 -2.43 9.59
CA TRP A 220 -37.50 -3.78 9.77
C TRP A 220 -36.57 -4.91 9.33
N ARG A 221 -35.72 -4.68 8.33
CA ARG A 221 -34.78 -5.69 7.81
C ARG A 221 -33.52 -5.84 8.67
N PHE A 222 -33.26 -4.87 9.55
CA PHE A 222 -32.11 -4.80 10.46
C PHE A 222 -32.41 -5.24 11.89
N ARG A 223 -33.53 -5.93 12.11
CA ARG A 223 -33.89 -6.50 13.42
C ARG A 223 -33.13 -7.80 13.68
N GLU A 224 -31.81 -7.71 13.76
CA GLU A 224 -30.93 -8.76 14.28
C GLU A 224 -30.15 -8.29 15.52
N PRO A 225 -29.80 -9.22 16.45
CA PRO A 225 -29.34 -8.92 17.82
C PRO A 225 -28.10 -8.03 17.90
N VAL A 226 -27.24 -8.06 16.87
CA VAL A 226 -25.96 -7.34 16.81
C VAL A 226 -26.16 -5.83 16.74
N LEU A 227 -27.16 -5.35 15.98
CA LEU A 227 -27.48 -3.92 15.93
C LEU A 227 -28.01 -3.45 17.28
N LYS A 228 -28.83 -4.26 17.97
CA LYS A 228 -29.34 -3.90 19.30
C LYS A 228 -28.23 -3.70 20.34
N GLN A 229 -27.11 -4.42 20.25
CA GLN A 229 -26.03 -4.34 21.23
C GLN A 229 -25.04 -3.20 20.94
N LEU A 230 -24.77 -2.91 19.66
CA LEU A 230 -23.98 -1.76 19.20
C LEU A 230 -24.76 -0.45 19.38
N LEU A 231 -26.01 -0.45 18.95
CA LEU A 231 -26.91 0.68 19.01
C LEU A 231 -27.30 0.96 20.47
N SER A 232 -27.46 -0.02 21.36
CA SER A 232 -27.78 0.28 22.78
C SER A 232 -26.63 0.92 23.56
N ARG A 233 -25.37 0.54 23.29
CA ARG A 233 -24.19 1.17 23.91
C ARG A 233 -23.93 2.57 23.35
N LEU A 234 -24.06 2.75 22.02
CA LEU A 234 -24.01 4.08 21.42
C LEU A 234 -25.20 4.94 21.87
N LEU A 235 -26.44 4.43 21.85
CA LEU A 235 -27.65 5.18 22.24
C LEU A 235 -27.70 5.57 23.72
N ASN A 236 -27.08 4.82 24.64
CA ASN A 236 -27.05 5.21 26.05
C ASN A 236 -26.14 6.42 26.30
N GLU A 237 -25.12 6.63 25.47
CA GLU A 237 -24.20 7.79 25.54
C GLU A 237 -24.62 8.91 24.56
N ILE A 238 -25.37 8.57 23.51
CA ILE A 238 -25.80 9.43 22.38
C ILE A 238 -27.31 9.72 22.46
N SER A 239 -27.95 9.60 23.63
CA SER A 239 -29.41 9.85 23.74
C SER A 239 -29.82 11.32 23.50
N SER A 240 -28.84 12.22 23.29
CA SER A 240 -29.02 13.64 23.01
C SER A 240 -28.48 14.13 21.66
N MET A 241 -27.94 13.25 20.82
CA MET A 241 -27.22 13.64 19.59
C MET A 241 -28.14 13.56 18.36
N ASP A 242 -27.99 14.50 17.42
CA ASP A 242 -28.77 14.49 16.18
C ASP A 242 -28.36 13.32 15.27
N ILE A 243 -29.28 12.82 14.45
CA ILE A 243 -29.06 11.68 13.56
C ILE A 243 -27.89 11.95 12.60
N VAL A 244 -27.75 13.20 12.14
CA VAL A 244 -26.67 13.64 11.26
C VAL A 244 -25.31 13.48 11.94
N GLU A 245 -25.20 13.93 13.20
CA GLU A 245 -23.96 13.83 13.98
C GLU A 245 -23.58 12.38 14.27
N LEU A 246 -24.57 11.52 14.58
CA LEU A 246 -24.35 10.08 14.76
C LEU A 246 -23.81 9.42 13.48
N PHE A 247 -24.32 9.80 12.31
CA PHE A 247 -23.83 9.28 11.03
C PHE A 247 -22.41 9.75 10.71
N ASP A 248 -22.06 10.98 11.07
CA ASP A 248 -20.69 11.48 10.92
C ASP A 248 -19.70 10.75 11.84
N VAL A 249 -20.07 10.53 13.11
CA VAL A 249 -19.26 9.71 14.04
C VAL A 249 -19.07 8.29 13.49
N ILE A 250 -20.13 7.65 13.02
CA ILE A 250 -20.06 6.31 12.43
C ILE A 250 -19.15 6.32 11.19
N LYS A 251 -19.31 7.28 10.28
CA LYS A 251 -18.48 7.41 9.07
C LYS A 251 -17.00 7.58 9.40
N ILE A 252 -16.68 8.37 10.43
CA ILE A 252 -15.32 8.60 10.91
C ILE A 252 -14.73 7.29 11.46
N GLU A 253 -15.43 6.61 12.38
CA GLU A 253 -14.99 5.35 13.00
C GLU A 253 -14.78 4.22 11.96
N LEU A 254 -15.66 4.18 10.96
CA LEU A 254 -15.57 3.29 9.81
C LEU A 254 -14.37 3.59 8.92
N GLY A 255 -14.06 4.88 8.73
CA GLY A 255 -12.87 5.34 8.03
C GLY A 255 -11.59 4.90 8.73
N PHE A 256 -11.52 5.04 10.06
CA PHE A 256 -10.41 4.58 10.90
C PHE A 256 -10.19 3.07 10.77
N THR A 257 -11.27 2.30 10.78
CA THR A 257 -11.19 0.84 10.71
C THR A 257 -10.76 0.35 9.33
N PHE A 258 -11.25 0.96 8.26
CA PHE A 258 -10.76 0.67 6.92
C PHE A 258 -9.25 0.90 6.80
N ASP A 259 -8.79 2.05 7.28
CA ASP A 259 -7.38 2.45 7.23
C ASP A 259 -6.52 1.46 8.02
N MET A 260 -7.01 0.98 9.16
CA MET A 260 -6.28 0.02 9.99
C MET A 260 -6.20 -1.39 9.37
N ILE A 261 -7.23 -1.84 8.65
CA ILE A 261 -7.27 -3.21 8.08
C ILE A 261 -6.58 -3.30 6.72
N TYR A 262 -6.72 -2.27 5.89
CA TYR A 262 -6.37 -2.34 4.46
C TYR A 262 -5.22 -1.42 4.04
N THR A 263 -4.69 -0.58 4.92
CA THR A 263 -3.64 0.41 4.59
C THR A 263 -2.49 0.39 5.60
N LYS A 264 -1.43 1.17 5.36
CA LYS A 264 -0.30 1.34 6.31
C LYS A 264 -0.56 2.43 7.37
N ALA A 265 -1.79 2.95 7.47
CA ALA A 265 -2.13 4.06 8.37
C ALA A 265 -1.69 3.84 9.83
N VAL A 266 -1.87 2.63 10.37
CA VAL A 266 -1.49 2.27 11.76
C VAL A 266 -0.03 2.59 12.07
N ILE A 267 0.85 2.51 11.08
CA ILE A 267 2.27 2.80 11.22
C ILE A 267 2.52 4.27 10.90
N ASN A 268 1.97 4.76 9.79
CA ASN A 268 2.23 6.10 9.25
C ASN A 268 1.85 7.24 10.21
N TYR A 269 0.80 7.07 11.02
CA TYR A 269 0.36 8.08 11.99
C TYR A 269 1.07 7.99 13.35
N THR A 270 2.01 7.06 13.51
CA THR A 270 2.84 6.99 14.73
C THR A 270 4.06 7.89 14.61
N LYS A 271 4.60 8.34 15.75
CA LYS A 271 5.88 9.09 15.79
C LYS A 271 7.02 8.33 15.10
N LYS A 272 7.06 7.00 15.23
CA LYS A 272 8.04 6.14 14.57
C LYS A 272 7.86 6.13 13.05
N GLY A 273 6.62 6.01 12.56
CA GLY A 273 6.32 6.07 11.13
C GLY A 273 6.68 7.42 10.50
N CYS A 274 6.44 8.53 11.21
CA CYS A 274 6.86 9.86 10.74
C CYS A 274 8.39 9.97 10.60
N ILE A 275 9.15 9.45 11.58
CA ILE A 275 10.62 9.39 11.50
C ILE A 275 11.07 8.53 10.32
N LEU A 276 10.50 7.33 10.14
CA LEU A 276 10.82 6.44 9.01
C LEU A 276 10.53 7.09 7.66
N ARG A 277 9.46 7.89 7.56
CA ARG A 277 9.16 8.68 6.35
C ARG A 277 10.18 9.78 6.07
N LEU A 278 10.63 10.50 7.09
CA LEU A 278 11.68 11.51 6.91
C LEU A 278 12.99 10.86 6.45
N ILE A 279 13.33 9.68 7.00
CA ILE A 279 14.50 8.91 6.58
C ILE A 279 14.38 8.48 5.11
N THR A 280 13.25 7.91 4.70
CA THR A 280 13.03 7.45 3.32
C THR A 280 13.01 8.61 2.33
N LEU A 281 12.35 9.73 2.66
CA LEU A 281 12.39 10.96 1.87
C LEU A 281 13.82 11.47 1.69
N PHE A 282 14.61 11.53 2.77
CA PHE A 282 16.00 11.97 2.71
C PHE A 282 16.86 11.04 1.84
N CYS A 283 16.63 9.72 1.91
CA CYS A 283 17.29 8.75 1.02
C CYS A 283 16.99 9.05 -0.45
N PHE A 284 15.73 9.28 -0.83
CA PHE A 284 15.37 9.58 -2.23
C PHE A 284 15.86 10.94 -2.70
N LEU A 285 15.77 11.98 -1.86
CA LEU A 285 16.27 13.32 -2.20
C LEU A 285 17.78 13.31 -2.40
N SER A 286 18.52 12.67 -1.50
CA SER A 286 19.98 12.53 -1.60
C SER A 286 20.38 11.83 -2.90
N VAL A 287 19.76 10.69 -3.20
CA VAL A 287 20.04 9.94 -4.44
C VAL A 287 19.65 10.73 -5.67
N SER A 288 18.48 11.39 -5.67
CA SER A 288 18.03 12.20 -6.81
C SER A 288 18.99 13.36 -7.07
N LEU A 289 19.41 14.08 -6.04
CA LEU A 289 20.34 15.21 -6.16
C LEU A 289 21.67 14.77 -6.77
N VAL A 290 22.26 13.67 -6.30
CA VAL A 290 23.52 13.14 -6.85
C VAL A 290 23.31 12.62 -8.27
N PHE A 291 22.20 11.93 -8.54
CA PHE A 291 21.88 11.38 -9.86
C PHE A 291 21.69 12.48 -10.92
N PHE A 292 20.96 13.55 -10.60
CA PHE A 292 20.74 14.67 -11.52
C PHE A 292 21.95 15.61 -11.65
N SER A 293 22.83 15.65 -10.65
CA SER A 293 24.10 16.39 -10.75
C SER A 293 25.10 15.70 -11.67
N TYR A 294 24.93 14.39 -11.90
CA TYR A 294 25.73 13.64 -12.85
C TYR A 294 25.22 13.88 -14.28
N ASN A 295 25.94 14.73 -15.02
CA ASN A 295 25.68 14.99 -16.44
C ASN A 295 26.02 13.75 -17.28
N SER A 296 25.10 12.79 -17.34
CA SER A 296 25.19 11.65 -18.26
C SER A 296 24.58 12.00 -19.61
N ILE A 297 25.15 11.43 -20.68
CA ILE A 297 24.58 11.49 -22.03
C ILE A 297 23.19 10.82 -21.99
N ASN A 298 22.16 11.51 -22.50
CA ASN A 298 20.76 11.04 -22.56
C ASN A 298 20.65 9.62 -23.13
N ASN A 299 20.60 8.63 -22.25
CA ASN A 299 20.30 7.25 -22.56
C ASN A 299 18.91 6.90 -22.00
N VAL A 300 18.22 5.96 -22.65
CA VAL A 300 16.91 5.45 -22.22
C VAL A 300 16.96 4.94 -20.77
N ASP A 301 18.05 4.27 -20.37
CA ASP A 301 18.21 3.78 -18.99
C ASP A 301 18.28 4.94 -17.98
N PHE A 302 18.90 6.07 -18.35
CA PHE A 302 18.95 7.27 -17.52
C PHE A 302 17.57 7.89 -17.35
N GLY A 303 16.81 8.01 -18.44
CA GLY A 303 15.44 8.51 -18.42
C GLY A 303 14.51 7.64 -17.55
N ILE A 304 14.63 6.32 -17.63
CA ILE A 304 13.84 5.39 -16.79
C ILE A 304 14.18 5.60 -15.31
N THR A 305 15.47 5.63 -14.95
CA THR A 305 15.90 5.84 -13.56
C THR A 305 15.46 7.21 -13.03
N ALA A 306 15.54 8.27 -13.85
CA ALA A 306 15.06 9.60 -13.50
C ALA A 306 13.57 9.59 -13.15
N VAL A 307 12.74 8.95 -13.98
CA VAL A 307 11.30 8.85 -13.73
C VAL A 307 11.01 8.06 -12.45
N LEU A 308 11.70 6.95 -12.20
CA LEU A 308 11.55 6.17 -10.96
C LEU A 308 11.86 7.01 -9.72
N LEU A 309 12.97 7.75 -9.73
CA LEU A 309 13.39 8.59 -8.60
C LEU A 309 12.44 9.75 -8.34
N VAL A 310 12.02 10.47 -9.41
CA VAL A 310 11.04 11.56 -9.29
C VAL A 310 9.72 11.03 -8.74
N MET A 311 9.23 9.91 -9.25
CA MET A 311 7.99 9.31 -8.75
C MET A 311 8.10 8.87 -7.29
N ALA A 312 9.24 8.32 -6.86
CA ALA A 312 9.47 7.98 -5.46
C ALA A 312 9.39 9.21 -4.55
N VAL A 313 10.05 10.32 -4.93
CA VAL A 313 9.98 11.59 -4.18
C VAL A 313 8.55 12.14 -4.14
N VAL A 314 7.84 12.17 -5.28
CA VAL A 314 6.47 12.66 -5.37
C VAL A 314 5.53 11.87 -4.47
N VAL A 315 5.66 10.54 -4.43
CA VAL A 315 4.84 9.68 -3.58
C VAL A 315 5.11 9.96 -2.09
N GLU A 316 6.37 10.08 -1.66
CA GLU A 316 6.69 10.41 -0.26
C GLU A 316 6.17 11.80 0.14
N LEU A 317 6.36 12.82 -0.70
CA LEU A 317 5.85 14.17 -0.44
C LEU A 317 4.33 14.19 -0.33
N TYR A 318 3.62 13.55 -1.27
CA TYR A 318 2.18 13.42 -1.19
C TYR A 318 1.75 12.77 0.12
N ALA A 319 2.43 11.71 0.52
CA ALA A 319 2.05 10.95 1.69
C ALA A 319 2.32 11.74 3.00
N ILE A 320 3.34 12.60 3.03
CA ILE A 320 3.57 13.57 4.12
C ILE A 320 2.45 14.62 4.14
N ILE A 321 2.08 15.18 2.98
CA ILE A 321 0.96 16.14 2.88
C ILE A 321 -0.32 15.51 3.44
N VAL A 322 -0.63 14.27 3.04
CA VAL A 322 -1.80 13.54 3.55
C VAL A 322 -1.74 13.36 5.05
N VAL A 323 -0.58 13.02 5.62
CA VAL A 323 -0.45 12.89 7.08
C VAL A 323 -0.69 14.22 7.79
N LEU A 324 -0.13 15.32 7.27
CA LEU A 324 -0.33 16.66 7.83
C LEU A 324 -1.77 17.16 7.72
N SER A 325 -2.51 16.73 6.69
CA SER A 325 -3.90 17.12 6.47
C SER A 325 -4.92 16.18 7.11
N SER A 326 -4.47 15.14 7.82
CA SER A 326 -5.35 14.07 8.27
C SER A 326 -5.86 14.29 9.69
N ASP A 327 -7.14 14.04 9.89
CA ASP A 327 -7.83 14.07 11.18
C ASP A 327 -7.18 13.11 12.21
N TRP A 328 -6.43 12.11 11.74
CA TRP A 328 -5.61 11.23 12.58
C TRP A 328 -4.56 11.97 13.43
N THR A 329 -4.13 13.18 13.03
CA THR A 329 -3.17 13.99 13.82
C THR A 329 -3.83 14.84 14.90
N MET A 330 -5.17 14.93 14.91
CA MET A 330 -5.94 15.68 15.91
C MET A 330 -6.41 14.79 17.07
N LEU A 331 -6.18 13.47 16.99
CA LEU A 331 -6.35 12.46 18.05
C LEU A 331 -5.03 12.26 18.80
#